data_AF-A0A2E2R8F6-F1
#
_entry.id   AF-A0A2E2R8F6-F1
#
_cell.length_a   1.000
_cell.length_b   1.000
_cell.length_c   1.000
_cell.angle_alpha   90.00
_cell.angle_beta   90.00
_cell.angle_gamma   90.00
#
_symmetry.space_group_name_H-M   'P 1'
#
loop_
_entity.id
_entity.type
_entity.pdbx_description
1 polymer ?
#
loop_
_entity_poly.entity_id
_entity_poly.type
_entity_poly.pdbx_seq_one_letter_code
_entity_poly.pdbx_strand_id
1 'polypeptide(L)'
;MLYAKKNKTMKIIVSFFLFLTVIASIQSAEPTNLKLHWSNNILTISGHHLPGKEIKIHYLEAYCRANSHTTDWANHTVIKHKTKLVSLNENKTKLILLCNISDGVTVEHLITSTHDEIDFNLTAYNPTKKKSEAHWAQPCIRVGKFTGTATNTTKDKYAYIKKSFVYLDGKQTMMPTQEWATEARYIPGQVWVGPGVPRTDVNPRPQHPSTTSNGLIGCYSADNSMIFATAFEPYQELFQGVIRCLHSDFRLGGLKPKEKLNIRGKIYIVKNDENLLLNRYQKDFPSHNKLHLKKNTES
;
A
#
# COMPACT_ATOMS: atom_id res chain seq x y z
N MET A 1 -88.71 -13.94 -27.31
CA MET A 1 -87.54 -13.78 -28.20
C MET A 1 -86.67 -15.01 -28.01
N LEU A 2 -86.48 -15.77 -29.09
CA LEU A 2 -85.79 -17.06 -29.12
C LEU A 2 -84.35 -16.96 -28.57
N TYR A 3 -83.86 -17.98 -27.87
CA TYR A 3 -82.85 -18.89 -28.43
C TYR A 3 -82.60 -20.10 -27.51
N ALA A 4 -82.54 -21.26 -28.15
CA ALA A 4 -82.34 -22.58 -27.58
C ALA A 4 -80.86 -23.04 -27.68
N LYS A 5 -80.61 -24.25 -27.15
CA LYS A 5 -79.45 -25.17 -27.35
C LYS A 5 -78.19 -24.86 -26.51
N LYS A 6 -77.40 -25.83 -26.02
CA LYS A 6 -77.34 -27.31 -26.17
C LYS A 6 -76.40 -27.83 -25.07
N ASN A 7 -76.66 -29.03 -24.56
CA ASN A 7 -75.68 -29.82 -23.80
C ASN A 7 -74.44 -30.14 -24.65
N LYS A 8 -73.25 -30.14 -24.02
CA LYS A 8 -72.19 -31.12 -24.33
C LYS A 8 -71.18 -31.24 -23.19
N THR A 9 -71.19 -32.41 -22.56
CA THR A 9 -70.11 -32.98 -21.77
C THR A 9 -68.83 -33.03 -22.59
N MET A 10 -67.71 -32.52 -22.06
CA MET A 10 -66.38 -32.79 -22.61
C MET A 10 -65.38 -32.92 -21.45
N LYS A 11 -64.81 -34.12 -21.33
CA LYS A 11 -63.65 -34.44 -20.49
C LYS A 11 -62.43 -33.63 -20.97
N ILE A 12 -61.37 -33.64 -20.14
CA ILE A 12 -59.93 -33.69 -20.49
C ILE A 12 -59.07 -32.50 -20.01
N ILE A 13 -58.12 -32.89 -19.15
CA ILE A 13 -56.79 -32.34 -18.83
C ILE A 13 -56.72 -31.19 -17.81
N VAL A 14 -56.46 -31.62 -16.57
CA VAL A 14 -55.69 -30.88 -15.56
C VAL A 14 -54.31 -30.61 -16.16
N SER A 15 -54.03 -29.38 -16.55
CA SER A 15 -52.69 -28.94 -16.92
C SER A 15 -51.96 -28.55 -15.63
N PHE A 16 -51.15 -29.47 -15.11
CA PHE A 16 -50.25 -29.25 -13.99
C PHE A 16 -49.10 -28.36 -14.49
N PHE A 17 -49.21 -27.04 -14.30
CA PHE A 17 -48.09 -26.13 -14.55
C PHE A 17 -47.04 -26.33 -13.46
N LEU A 18 -46.08 -27.22 -13.73
CA LEU A 18 -44.88 -27.41 -12.90
C LEU A 18 -43.97 -26.19 -13.12
N PHE A 19 -44.10 -25.17 -12.27
CA PHE A 19 -43.19 -24.03 -12.24
C PHE A 19 -41.86 -24.49 -11.62
N LEU A 20 -40.98 -25.05 -12.45
CA LEU A 20 -39.59 -25.33 -12.09
C LEU A 20 -38.84 -23.99 -12.01
N THR A 21 -38.84 -23.37 -10.83
CA THR A 21 -37.89 -22.30 -10.51
C THR A 21 -36.50 -22.91 -10.43
N VAL A 22 -35.76 -22.86 -11.54
CA VAL A 22 -34.32 -23.09 -11.55
C VAL A 22 -33.68 -21.91 -10.82
N ILE A 23 -33.43 -22.09 -9.52
CA ILE A 23 -32.53 -21.22 -8.77
C ILE A 23 -31.13 -21.55 -9.30
N ALA A 24 -30.71 -20.82 -10.34
CA ALA A 24 -29.32 -20.81 -10.74
C ALA A 24 -28.54 -20.18 -9.58
N SER A 25 -27.92 -21.02 -8.76
CA SER A 25 -26.89 -20.59 -7.82
C SER A 25 -25.82 -19.90 -8.64
N ILE A 26 -25.80 -18.56 -8.62
CA ILE A 26 -24.67 -17.78 -9.12
C ILE A 26 -23.54 -18.08 -8.14
N GLN A 27 -22.79 -19.14 -8.44
CA GLN A 27 -21.52 -19.39 -7.79
C GLN A 27 -20.63 -18.22 -8.19
N SER A 28 -20.53 -17.21 -7.33
CA SER A 28 -19.55 -16.14 -7.51
C SER A 28 -18.20 -16.82 -7.61
N ALA A 29 -17.53 -16.69 -8.76
CA ALA A 29 -16.18 -17.18 -8.89
C ALA A 29 -15.33 -16.57 -7.77
N GLU A 30 -14.52 -17.41 -7.10
CA GLU A 30 -13.59 -16.93 -6.08
C GLU A 30 -12.75 -15.79 -6.69
N PRO A 31 -12.63 -14.65 -6.02
CA PRO A 31 -11.87 -13.52 -6.52
C PRO A 31 -10.46 -13.97 -6.91
N THR A 32 -10.06 -13.71 -8.15
CA THR A 32 -8.72 -14.12 -8.62
C THR A 32 -7.65 -13.35 -7.85
N ASN A 33 -6.78 -14.08 -7.15
CA ASN A 33 -5.65 -13.48 -6.44
C ASN A 33 -4.76 -12.66 -7.37
N LEU A 34 -4.30 -11.52 -6.86
CA LEU A 34 -3.26 -10.69 -7.45
C LEU A 34 -1.98 -11.52 -7.63
N LYS A 35 -1.29 -11.28 -8.73
CA LYS A 35 -0.06 -11.99 -9.09
C LYS A 35 1.16 -11.13 -8.82
N LEU A 36 2.17 -11.73 -8.22
CA LEU A 36 3.46 -11.16 -7.89
C LEU A 36 4.48 -11.54 -8.95
N HIS A 37 5.27 -10.56 -9.38
CA HIS A 37 6.45 -10.77 -10.19
C HIS A 37 7.56 -9.84 -9.71
N TRP A 38 8.81 -10.31 -9.76
CA TRP A 38 9.96 -9.49 -9.41
C TRP A 38 11.05 -9.62 -10.46
N SER A 39 11.57 -8.47 -10.91
CA SER A 39 12.71 -8.38 -11.81
C SER A 39 13.36 -7.01 -11.69
N ASN A 40 14.69 -6.94 -11.68
CA ASN A 40 15.47 -5.70 -11.67
C ASN A 40 15.01 -4.69 -10.60
N ASN A 41 14.84 -5.15 -9.35
CA ASN A 41 14.33 -4.37 -8.20
C ASN A 41 12.90 -3.84 -8.35
N ILE A 42 12.16 -4.27 -9.38
CA ILE A 42 10.75 -3.93 -9.56
C ILE A 42 9.89 -5.10 -9.08
N LEU A 43 9.12 -4.88 -8.01
CA LEU A 43 7.99 -5.73 -7.64
C LEU A 43 6.76 -5.27 -8.43
N THR A 44 6.18 -6.17 -9.20
CA THR A 44 4.95 -5.94 -9.96
C THR A 44 3.82 -6.75 -9.34
N ILE A 45 2.72 -6.05 -9.04
CA ILE A 45 1.45 -6.63 -8.60
C ILE A 45 0.49 -6.52 -9.78
N SER A 46 -0.03 -7.63 -10.30
CA SER A 46 -0.96 -7.61 -11.44
C SER A 46 -2.30 -8.26 -11.12
N GLY A 47 -3.35 -7.73 -11.74
CA GLY A 47 -4.72 -8.20 -11.57
C GLY A 47 -5.63 -7.55 -12.60
N HIS A 48 -6.53 -8.33 -13.20
CA HIS A 48 -7.42 -7.83 -14.27
C HIS A 48 -8.37 -6.73 -13.80
N HIS A 49 -8.73 -6.76 -12.51
CA HIS A 49 -9.62 -5.77 -11.88
C HIS A 49 -8.88 -4.48 -11.49
N LEU A 50 -7.54 -4.44 -11.54
CA LEU A 50 -6.79 -3.25 -11.16
C LEU A 50 -6.92 -2.16 -12.25
N PRO A 51 -7.19 -0.90 -11.88
CA PRO A 51 -6.99 0.23 -12.76
C PRO A 51 -5.55 0.26 -13.28
N GLY A 52 -5.39 0.18 -14.60
CA GLY A 52 -4.06 0.05 -15.24
C GLY A 52 -3.45 -1.36 -15.25
N LYS A 53 -4.20 -2.38 -14.78
CA LYS A 53 -3.89 -3.84 -14.76
C LYS A 53 -2.69 -4.27 -13.91
N GLU A 54 -1.85 -3.33 -13.50
CA GLU A 54 -0.67 -3.57 -12.68
C GLU A 54 -0.32 -2.35 -11.82
N ILE A 55 0.34 -2.63 -10.69
CA ILE A 55 1.02 -1.65 -9.86
C ILE A 55 2.49 -2.05 -9.80
N LYS A 56 3.38 -1.11 -10.10
CA LYS A 56 4.83 -1.33 -10.08
C LYS A 56 5.44 -0.63 -8.88
N ILE A 57 6.34 -1.30 -8.19
CA ILE A 57 7.03 -0.79 -7.02
C ILE A 57 8.52 -0.91 -7.31
N HIS A 58 9.25 0.19 -7.28
CA HIS A 58 10.71 0.10 -7.13
C HIS A 58 10.95 -0.28 -5.67
N TYR A 59 10.98 -1.60 -5.44
CA TYR A 59 10.86 -2.18 -4.11
C TYR A 59 12.24 -2.26 -3.48
N LEU A 60 12.40 -1.50 -2.39
CA LEU A 60 13.69 -1.15 -1.79
C LEU A 60 14.51 -0.24 -2.70
N GLU A 61 13.94 0.91 -3.07
CA GLU A 61 14.66 1.95 -3.80
C GLU A 61 15.93 2.38 -3.05
N ALA A 62 15.84 2.49 -1.72
CA ALA A 62 16.96 2.83 -0.86
C ALA A 62 16.82 2.20 0.52
N TYR A 63 17.97 1.91 1.13
CA TYR A 63 18.14 1.87 2.58
C TYR A 63 18.88 3.14 2.97
N CYS A 64 18.50 3.76 4.09
CA CYS A 64 18.94 5.11 4.41
C CYS A 64 19.48 5.22 5.84
N ARG A 65 20.41 6.16 6.03
CA ARG A 65 21.03 6.50 7.32
C ARG A 65 20.15 7.42 8.17
N ALA A 66 20.52 7.56 9.44
CA ALA A 66 20.05 8.64 10.30
C ALA A 66 20.51 10.02 9.79
N ASN A 67 19.93 11.08 10.35
CA ASN A 67 20.25 12.48 10.04
C ASN A 67 20.17 12.79 8.53
N SER A 68 19.19 12.21 7.84
CA SER A 68 19.07 12.30 6.39
C SER A 68 18.53 13.65 5.90
N HIS A 69 17.72 14.36 6.69
CA HIS A 69 16.85 15.44 6.19
C HIS A 69 17.62 16.65 5.60
N THR A 70 18.80 16.97 6.13
CA THR A 70 19.61 18.09 5.63
C THR A 70 20.84 17.64 4.85
N THR A 71 21.05 16.32 4.74
CA THR A 71 22.24 15.73 4.14
C THR A 71 22.03 15.32 2.69
N ASP A 72 23.14 15.08 2.00
CA ASP A 72 23.10 14.66 0.61
C ASP A 72 22.49 13.26 0.42
N TRP A 73 21.63 13.11 -0.57
CA TRP A 73 20.98 11.85 -0.87
C TRP A 73 21.98 10.77 -1.27
N ALA A 74 22.86 11.07 -2.23
CA ALA A 74 23.77 10.09 -2.81
C ALA A 74 25.03 9.88 -1.98
N ASN A 75 25.56 10.95 -1.38
CA ASN A 75 26.85 10.91 -0.68
C ASN A 75 26.73 10.48 0.79
N HIS A 76 25.57 10.70 1.43
CA HIS A 76 25.36 10.35 2.85
C HIS A 76 24.15 9.45 3.07
N THR A 77 22.98 9.85 2.60
CA THR A 77 21.71 9.24 3.00
C THR A 77 21.64 7.77 2.61
N VAL A 78 21.90 7.43 1.35
CA VAL A 78 21.70 6.07 0.84
C VAL A 78 22.85 5.11 1.21
N ILE A 79 22.47 3.91 1.62
CA ILE A 79 23.34 2.77 1.87
C ILE A 79 23.17 1.77 0.71
N LYS A 80 24.29 1.30 0.18
CA LYS A 80 24.28 0.29 -0.89
C LYS A 80 23.66 -1.00 -0.38
N HIS A 81 22.87 -1.66 -1.23
CA HIS A 81 22.28 -2.95 -0.91
C HIS A 81 22.15 -3.79 -2.18
N LYS A 82 21.93 -5.09 -2.00
CA LYS A 82 21.64 -6.03 -3.08
C LYS A 82 20.48 -6.93 -2.69
N THR A 83 19.43 -6.90 -3.50
CA THR A 83 18.25 -7.74 -3.33
C THR A 83 18.27 -8.87 -4.36
N LYS A 84 17.93 -10.08 -3.92
CA LYS A 84 17.76 -11.24 -4.79
C LYS A 84 16.41 -11.91 -4.54
N LEU A 85 15.81 -12.43 -5.61
CA LEU A 85 14.70 -13.36 -5.53
C LEU A 85 15.21 -14.70 -4.98
N VAL A 86 14.60 -15.18 -3.91
CA VAL A 86 14.87 -16.51 -3.32
C VAL A 86 13.88 -17.52 -3.88
N SER A 87 12.59 -17.18 -3.89
CA SER A 87 11.54 -18.04 -4.45
C SER A 87 10.32 -17.25 -4.89
N LEU A 88 9.60 -17.82 -5.85
CA LEU A 88 8.25 -17.42 -6.27
C LEU A 88 7.47 -18.72 -6.49
N ASN A 89 6.32 -18.86 -5.84
CA ASN A 89 5.49 -20.06 -6.03
C ASN A 89 4.84 -20.08 -7.42
N GLU A 90 4.41 -21.27 -7.88
CA GLU A 90 3.80 -21.46 -9.20
C GLU A 90 2.58 -20.56 -9.43
N ASN A 91 1.75 -20.39 -8.40
CA ASN A 91 0.56 -19.55 -8.45
C ASN A 91 0.87 -18.04 -8.46
N LYS A 92 2.14 -17.65 -8.28
CA LYS A 92 2.64 -16.28 -8.20
C LYS A 92 1.94 -15.45 -7.13
N THR A 93 1.63 -16.03 -5.99
CA THR A 93 0.98 -15.38 -4.84
C THR A 93 1.85 -15.33 -3.59
N LYS A 94 3.03 -15.95 -3.62
CA LYS A 94 4.01 -15.95 -2.54
C LYS A 94 5.40 -15.80 -3.12
N LEU A 95 6.11 -14.79 -2.63
CA LEU A 95 7.43 -14.40 -3.11
C LEU A 95 8.34 -14.14 -1.91
N ILE A 96 9.57 -14.68 -1.96
CA ILE A 96 10.59 -14.45 -0.94
C ILE A 96 11.76 -13.70 -1.56
N LEU A 97 12.13 -12.55 -0.98
CA LEU A 97 13.36 -11.82 -1.31
C LEU A 97 14.34 -11.88 -0.14
N LEU A 98 15.64 -11.86 -0.47
CA LEU A 98 16.70 -11.60 0.50
C LEU A 98 17.47 -10.35 0.09
N CYS A 99 17.50 -9.36 0.96
CA CYS A 99 18.29 -8.16 0.82
C CYS A 99 19.54 -8.23 1.71
N ASN A 100 20.69 -7.84 1.15
CA ASN A 100 21.94 -7.66 1.89
C ASN A 100 22.35 -6.19 1.82
N ILE A 101 22.43 -5.52 2.96
CA ILE A 101 22.85 -4.13 3.10
C ILE A 101 24.37 -4.11 3.26
N SER A 102 25.06 -3.12 2.68
CA SER A 102 26.53 -3.05 2.69
C SER A 102 27.14 -2.91 4.07
N ASP A 103 26.35 -2.52 5.08
CA ASP A 103 26.79 -2.46 6.48
C ASP A 103 26.71 -3.83 7.20
N GLY A 104 26.24 -4.87 6.50
CA GLY A 104 26.20 -6.25 6.97
C GLY A 104 24.82 -6.72 7.44
N VAL A 105 23.81 -5.86 7.52
CA VAL A 105 22.43 -6.28 7.82
C VAL A 105 21.84 -7.11 6.69
N THR A 106 21.11 -8.15 7.05
CA THR A 106 20.31 -8.97 6.13
C THR A 106 18.83 -8.76 6.40
N VAL A 107 18.02 -8.65 5.34
CA VAL A 107 16.56 -8.53 5.46
C VAL A 107 15.90 -9.58 4.58
N GLU A 108 15.17 -10.50 5.20
CA GLU A 108 14.28 -11.43 4.49
C GLU A 108 12.91 -10.78 4.33
N HIS A 109 12.31 -10.89 3.14
CA HIS A 109 10.99 -10.36 2.84
C HIS A 109 10.10 -11.51 2.35
N LEU A 110 9.11 -11.90 3.16
CA LEU A 110 8.01 -12.75 2.72
C LEU A 110 6.87 -11.85 2.25
N ILE A 111 6.54 -11.95 0.97
CA ILE A 111 5.49 -11.17 0.33
C ILE A 111 4.40 -12.12 -0.14
N THR A 112 3.17 -11.93 0.30
CA THR A 112 2.01 -12.73 -0.13
C THR A 112 0.89 -11.87 -0.65
N SER A 113 0.07 -12.41 -1.54
CA SER A 113 -1.06 -11.69 -2.14
C SER A 113 -2.36 -12.47 -2.06
N THR A 114 -3.45 -11.75 -1.85
CA THR A 114 -4.82 -12.20 -2.05
C THR A 114 -5.40 -11.49 -3.28
N HIS A 115 -6.72 -11.45 -3.42
CA HIS A 115 -7.39 -10.71 -4.49
C HIS A 115 -7.40 -9.20 -4.29
N ASP A 116 -7.22 -8.69 -3.07
CA ASP A 116 -7.38 -7.27 -2.74
C ASP A 116 -6.32 -6.70 -1.79
N GLU A 117 -5.35 -7.51 -1.36
CA GLU A 117 -4.25 -7.06 -0.51
C GLU A 117 -2.93 -7.76 -0.80
N ILE A 118 -1.86 -7.10 -0.38
CA ILE A 118 -0.50 -7.63 -0.34
C ILE A 118 0.02 -7.53 1.09
N ASP A 119 0.50 -8.65 1.61
CA ASP A 119 1.21 -8.74 2.88
C ASP A 119 2.71 -8.63 2.66
N PHE A 120 3.37 -7.90 3.54
CA PHE A 120 4.82 -7.85 3.67
C PHE A 120 5.18 -8.25 5.10
N ASN A 121 5.83 -9.40 5.25
CA ASN A 121 6.38 -9.84 6.54
C ASN A 121 7.91 -9.90 6.40
N LEU A 122 8.61 -9.00 7.08
CA LEU A 122 10.06 -8.88 6.96
C LEU A 122 10.73 -9.24 8.27
N THR A 123 11.92 -9.82 8.17
CA THR A 123 12.82 -10.02 9.29
C THR A 123 14.17 -9.41 8.94
N ALA A 124 14.51 -8.30 9.60
CA ALA A 124 15.82 -7.69 9.53
C ALA A 124 16.71 -8.25 10.65
N TYR A 125 17.96 -8.60 10.33
CA TYR A 125 18.92 -9.15 11.27
C TYR A 125 20.28 -8.50 11.07
N ASN A 126 20.88 -8.05 12.18
CA ASN A 126 22.27 -7.59 12.20
C ASN A 126 23.20 -8.69 12.74
N PRO A 127 23.85 -9.50 11.87
CA PRO A 127 24.79 -10.53 12.31
C PRO A 127 26.13 -9.98 12.81
N THR A 128 26.39 -8.68 12.64
CA THR A 128 27.71 -8.10 12.86
C THR A 128 28.00 -7.83 14.34
N LYS A 129 29.19 -7.28 14.62
CA LYS A 129 29.60 -6.82 15.95
C LYS A 129 29.39 -5.31 16.16
N LYS A 130 28.86 -4.59 15.17
CA LYS A 130 28.69 -3.14 15.20
C LYS A 130 27.20 -2.79 15.05
N LYS A 131 26.81 -1.63 15.55
CA LYS A 131 25.47 -1.08 15.27
C LYS A 131 25.37 -0.79 13.76
N SER A 132 24.22 -1.13 13.18
CA SER A 132 23.90 -0.84 11.78
C SER A 132 23.67 0.66 11.58
N GLU A 133 24.08 1.17 10.42
CA GLU A 133 23.79 2.54 9.99
C GLU A 133 22.42 2.64 9.32
N ALA A 134 21.83 1.51 8.89
CA ALA A 134 20.52 1.47 8.25
C ALA A 134 19.41 1.79 9.26
N HIS A 135 18.76 2.94 9.05
CA HIS A 135 17.69 3.44 9.90
C HIS A 135 16.30 3.25 9.29
N TRP A 136 16.18 3.22 7.96
CA TRP A 136 14.90 3.09 7.26
C TRP A 136 15.10 2.64 5.80
N ALA A 137 14.02 2.26 5.12
CA ALA A 137 14.07 1.91 3.70
C ALA A 137 12.79 2.30 2.94
N GLN A 138 12.94 2.52 1.64
CA GLN A 138 11.88 3.08 0.79
C GLN A 138 11.29 2.10 -0.23
N PRO A 139 10.02 1.69 -0.09
CA PRO A 139 9.25 1.13 -1.19
C PRO A 139 8.61 2.25 -2.02
N CYS A 140 9.07 2.40 -3.27
CA CYS A 140 8.66 3.49 -4.14
C CYS A 140 7.54 3.03 -5.09
N ILE A 141 6.28 3.21 -4.66
CA ILE A 141 5.10 2.59 -5.30
C ILE A 141 4.54 3.51 -6.37
N ARG A 142 4.54 3.07 -7.64
CA ARG A 142 4.03 3.82 -8.80
C ARG A 142 2.51 3.75 -8.85
N VAL A 143 1.85 4.87 -8.59
CA VAL A 143 0.38 4.96 -8.57
C VAL A 143 -0.20 5.62 -9.82
N GLY A 144 0.64 6.15 -10.71
CA GLY A 144 0.16 6.92 -11.87
C GLY A 144 -0.82 6.19 -12.79
N LYS A 145 -0.65 4.88 -13.03
CA LYS A 145 -1.64 4.09 -13.80
C LYS A 145 -2.94 3.91 -13.04
N PHE A 146 -2.85 3.65 -11.73
CA PHE A 146 -4.00 3.43 -10.86
C PHE A 146 -4.89 4.69 -10.78
N THR A 147 -4.27 5.86 -10.63
CA THR A 147 -4.94 7.16 -10.51
C THR A 147 -5.39 7.74 -11.87
N GLY A 148 -5.08 7.09 -12.99
CA GLY A 148 -5.38 7.60 -14.33
C GLY A 148 -4.50 8.79 -14.75
N THR A 149 -3.32 8.93 -14.16
CA THR A 149 -2.38 10.05 -14.42
C THR A 149 -1.00 9.55 -14.86
N ALA A 150 -0.97 8.44 -15.62
CA ALA A 150 0.25 7.85 -16.13
C ALA A 150 0.97 8.79 -17.11
N THR A 151 2.22 8.49 -17.43
CA THR A 151 3.05 9.32 -18.33
C THR A 151 2.48 9.44 -19.75
N ASN A 152 1.71 8.45 -20.20
CA ASN A 152 0.99 8.48 -21.47
C ASN A 152 -0.38 9.17 -21.38
N THR A 153 -0.84 9.53 -20.18
CA THR A 153 -2.12 10.24 -19.96
C THR A 153 -1.90 11.74 -19.72
N THR A 154 -0.87 12.10 -18.96
CA THR A 154 -0.54 13.50 -18.67
C THR A 154 0.96 13.72 -18.51
N LYS A 155 1.45 14.86 -19.00
CA LYS A 155 2.83 15.32 -18.81
C LYS A 155 3.09 15.76 -17.36
N ASP A 156 2.05 16.24 -16.67
CA ASP A 156 2.16 16.65 -15.27
C ASP A 156 2.47 15.42 -14.38
N LYS A 157 3.66 15.41 -13.80
CA LYS A 157 4.13 14.32 -12.93
C LYS A 157 3.42 14.31 -11.58
N TYR A 158 2.74 15.39 -11.22
CA TYR A 158 2.12 15.63 -9.92
C TYR A 158 0.59 15.60 -9.97
N ALA A 159 -0.01 15.36 -11.14
CA ALA A 159 -1.46 15.25 -11.31
C ALA A 159 -2.11 14.21 -10.38
N TYR A 160 -1.37 13.16 -9.99
CA TYR A 160 -1.83 12.12 -9.07
C TYR A 160 -2.08 12.64 -7.64
N ILE A 161 -1.41 13.73 -7.24
CA ILE A 161 -1.47 14.27 -5.86
C ILE A 161 -2.92 14.61 -5.49
N LYS A 162 -3.71 15.15 -6.42
CA LYS A 162 -5.13 15.51 -6.19
C LYS A 162 -6.03 14.30 -5.89
N LYS A 163 -5.55 13.08 -6.14
CA LYS A 163 -6.23 11.82 -5.80
C LYS A 163 -5.61 11.13 -4.59
N SER A 164 -4.56 11.70 -3.99
CA SER A 164 -3.82 11.12 -2.89
C SER A 164 -4.24 11.69 -1.54
N PHE A 165 -4.07 10.91 -0.48
CA PHE A 165 -4.42 11.30 0.88
C PHE A 165 -3.44 10.74 1.93
N VAL A 166 -3.45 11.38 3.09
CA VAL A 166 -2.90 10.93 4.37
C VAL A 166 -3.94 11.15 5.46
N TYR A 167 -3.68 10.70 6.69
CA TYR A 167 -4.52 11.03 7.84
C TYR A 167 -3.82 12.03 8.76
N LEU A 168 -4.48 13.17 8.98
CA LEU A 168 -4.06 14.25 9.87
C LEU A 168 -5.22 14.56 10.82
N ASP A 169 -4.90 14.83 12.09
CA ASP A 169 -5.86 15.06 13.18
C ASP A 169 -7.04 14.06 13.22
N GLY A 170 -6.73 12.78 12.97
CA GLY A 170 -7.69 11.68 12.96
C GLY A 170 -8.62 11.63 11.74
N LYS A 171 -8.40 12.48 10.73
CA LYS A 171 -9.24 12.60 9.54
C LYS A 171 -8.44 12.37 8.27
N GLN A 172 -9.08 11.78 7.27
CA GLN A 172 -8.50 11.74 5.94
C GLN A 172 -8.37 13.16 5.40
N THR A 173 -7.18 13.48 4.91
CA THR A 173 -6.84 14.77 4.32
C THR A 173 -6.28 14.55 2.93
N MET A 174 -6.98 15.09 1.93
CA MET A 174 -6.55 15.05 0.54
C MET A 174 -5.33 15.93 0.31
N MET A 175 -4.47 15.53 -0.63
CA MET A 175 -3.30 16.30 -1.02
C MET A 175 -3.61 17.26 -2.18
N PRO A 176 -2.92 18.42 -2.28
CA PRO A 176 -2.02 18.96 -1.26
C PRO A 176 -2.76 19.34 0.03
N THR A 177 -2.15 19.05 1.17
CA THR A 177 -2.68 19.39 2.49
C THR A 177 -2.52 20.89 2.77
N GLN A 178 -3.19 21.38 3.82
CA GLN A 178 -2.86 22.69 4.39
C GLN A 178 -1.40 22.67 4.90
N GLU A 179 -0.72 23.82 4.91
CA GLU A 179 0.68 23.95 5.33
C GLU A 179 1.67 23.09 4.50
N TRP A 180 1.36 22.94 3.21
CA TRP A 180 2.25 22.26 2.27
C TRP A 180 3.62 22.96 2.19
N ALA A 181 4.64 22.34 2.79
CA ALA A 181 6.01 22.82 2.70
C ALA A 181 6.51 22.82 1.25
N THR A 182 7.22 23.89 0.86
CA THR A 182 7.77 24.10 -0.48
C THR A 182 9.29 24.17 -0.53
N GLU A 183 9.94 24.12 0.64
CA GLU A 183 11.38 24.31 0.77
C GLU A 183 12.03 23.12 1.46
N ALA A 184 13.16 22.68 0.91
CA ALA A 184 14.09 21.69 1.47
C ALA A 184 15.34 21.63 0.58
N ARG A 185 16.28 20.75 0.96
CA ARG A 185 17.48 20.46 0.15
C ARG A 185 17.13 20.01 -1.27
N TYR A 186 16.14 19.13 -1.40
CA TYR A 186 15.64 18.70 -2.70
C TYR A 186 14.17 19.07 -2.83
N ILE A 187 13.76 19.46 -4.04
CA ILE A 187 12.36 19.73 -4.38
C ILE A 187 12.02 19.08 -5.73
N PRO A 188 10.75 18.73 -5.98
CA PRO A 188 9.60 18.82 -5.07
C PRO A 188 9.41 17.52 -4.26
N GLY A 189 8.32 17.40 -3.52
CA GLY A 189 7.98 16.26 -2.66
C GLY A 189 7.31 16.73 -1.37
N GLN A 190 6.76 15.81 -0.58
CA GLN A 190 6.26 16.14 0.76
C GLN A 190 6.43 14.95 1.70
N VAL A 191 7.02 15.21 2.86
CA VAL A 191 7.35 14.23 3.89
C VAL A 191 6.50 14.50 5.13
N TRP A 192 5.85 13.47 5.65
CA TRP A 192 5.24 13.48 6.97
C TRP A 192 5.97 12.50 7.87
N VAL A 193 6.47 13.01 9.00
CA VAL A 193 7.28 12.23 9.94
C VAL A 193 6.41 11.25 10.72
N GLY A 194 6.88 10.01 10.90
CA GLY A 194 6.23 9.04 11.78
C GLY A 194 6.36 9.39 13.27
N PRO A 195 5.44 8.95 14.15
CA PRO A 195 5.52 9.21 15.59
C PRO A 195 6.84 8.74 16.20
N GLY A 196 7.45 9.60 17.03
CA GLY A 196 8.71 9.29 17.72
C GLY A 196 9.94 9.24 16.81
N VAL A 197 9.81 9.51 15.51
CA VAL A 197 10.94 9.61 14.59
C VAL A 197 11.52 11.04 14.67
N PRO A 198 12.85 11.20 14.87
CA PRO A 198 13.47 12.52 14.83
C PRO A 198 13.23 13.19 13.47
N ARG A 199 12.85 14.48 13.48
CA ARG A 199 12.63 15.25 12.24
C ARG A 199 13.88 15.36 11.36
N THR A 200 15.06 15.14 11.94
CA THR A 200 16.33 15.10 11.21
C THR A 200 16.56 13.79 10.46
N ASP A 201 15.87 12.71 10.82
CA ASP A 201 16.13 11.35 10.31
C ASP A 201 15.35 11.00 9.03
N VAL A 202 14.48 11.88 8.54
CA VAL A 202 13.61 11.64 7.39
C VAL A 202 14.22 12.12 6.07
N ASN A 203 13.53 11.87 4.96
CA ASN A 203 13.95 12.23 3.61
C ASN A 203 14.27 13.74 3.48
N PRO A 204 15.32 14.13 2.71
CA PRO A 204 15.73 15.52 2.52
C PRO A 204 14.83 16.35 1.58
N ARG A 205 13.52 16.08 1.63
CA ARG A 205 12.45 16.74 0.87
C ARG A 205 11.61 17.61 1.80
N PRO A 206 10.74 18.50 1.27
CA PRO A 206 9.92 19.37 2.10
C PRO A 206 9.19 18.57 3.16
N GLN A 207 9.25 19.06 4.40
CA GLN A 207 8.73 18.36 5.56
C GLN A 207 7.51 19.10 6.10
N HIS A 208 6.39 18.41 6.13
CA HIS A 208 5.14 18.94 6.67
C HIS A 208 5.25 19.16 8.19
N PRO A 209 4.76 20.27 8.75
CA PRO A 209 4.86 20.55 10.19
C PRO A 209 4.17 19.49 11.06
N SER A 210 2.99 19.03 10.66
CA SER A 210 2.24 17.97 11.37
C SER A 210 2.86 16.57 11.25
N THR A 211 2.78 15.80 12.34
CA THR A 211 2.98 14.34 12.34
C THR A 211 1.67 13.67 11.90
N THR A 212 1.76 12.54 11.20
CA THR A 212 0.55 11.81 10.77
C THR A 212 -0.21 11.22 11.95
N SER A 213 -1.53 11.06 11.78
CA SER A 213 -2.39 10.39 12.77
C SER A 213 -2.36 8.87 12.67
N ASN A 214 -1.90 8.34 11.54
CA ASN A 214 -1.66 6.92 11.33
C ASN A 214 -0.57 6.72 10.25
N GLY A 215 -0.17 5.47 10.02
CA GLY A 215 0.80 5.08 9.00
C GLY A 215 0.22 4.83 7.59
N LEU A 216 -1.02 5.25 7.31
CA LEU A 216 -1.63 5.07 5.97
C LEU A 216 -1.36 6.27 5.06
N ILE A 217 -0.88 5.96 3.87
CA ILE A 217 -0.88 6.85 2.71
C ILE A 217 -1.54 6.14 1.53
N GLY A 218 -2.35 6.85 0.76
CA GLY A 218 -3.13 6.23 -0.29
C GLY A 218 -3.58 7.16 -1.40
N CYS A 219 -4.35 6.60 -2.33
CA CYS A 219 -4.99 7.34 -3.40
C CYS A 219 -6.24 6.63 -3.94
N TYR A 220 -7.10 7.41 -4.59
CA TYR A 220 -8.27 6.93 -5.33
C TYR A 220 -7.91 6.52 -6.77
N SER A 221 -8.62 5.51 -7.29
CA SER A 221 -8.52 5.10 -8.69
C SER A 221 -8.97 6.20 -9.65
N ALA A 222 -8.66 6.06 -10.94
CA ALA A 222 -9.04 7.02 -12.00
C ALA A 222 -10.53 7.40 -11.96
N ASP A 223 -11.41 6.43 -11.78
CA ASP A 223 -12.86 6.53 -11.73
C ASP A 223 -13.43 6.69 -10.30
N ASN A 224 -12.56 6.80 -9.29
CA ASN A 224 -12.90 6.84 -7.86
C ASN A 224 -13.68 5.62 -7.36
N SER A 225 -13.65 4.48 -8.05
CA SER A 225 -14.32 3.25 -7.60
C SER A 225 -13.52 2.44 -6.58
N MET A 226 -12.20 2.67 -6.49
CA MET A 226 -11.29 1.93 -5.62
C MET A 226 -10.34 2.84 -4.84
N ILE A 227 -9.87 2.33 -3.70
CA ILE A 227 -8.80 2.93 -2.90
C ILE A 227 -7.58 2.01 -2.94
N PHE A 228 -6.42 2.60 -3.24
CA PHE A 228 -5.12 2.03 -2.94
C PHE A 228 -4.59 2.67 -1.66
N ALA A 229 -4.09 1.90 -0.70
CA ALA A 229 -3.38 2.43 0.46
C ALA A 229 -2.25 1.50 0.90
N THR A 230 -1.21 2.05 1.51
CA THR A 230 -0.07 1.29 2.03
C THR A 230 0.30 1.75 3.44
N ALA A 231 0.79 0.81 4.25
CA ALA A 231 1.30 1.07 5.59
C ALA A 231 2.39 0.06 5.97
N PHE A 232 3.30 0.49 6.85
CA PHE A 232 4.29 -0.36 7.50
C PHE A 232 4.33 -0.11 9.01
N GLU A 233 4.78 -1.10 9.77
CA GLU A 233 5.03 -1.02 11.20
C GLU A 233 6.35 -1.75 11.55
N PRO A 234 7.30 -1.07 12.21
CA PRO A 234 7.35 0.38 12.41
C PRO A 234 7.59 1.12 11.08
N TYR A 235 7.11 2.36 10.97
CA TYR A 235 7.38 3.23 9.82
C TYR A 235 8.20 4.47 10.21
N GLN A 236 8.95 4.98 9.24
CA GLN A 236 9.82 6.14 9.34
C GLN A 236 9.06 7.42 8.98
N GLU A 237 8.41 7.39 7.83
CA GLU A 237 7.73 8.52 7.23
C GLU A 237 6.68 8.05 6.22
N LEU A 238 5.74 8.95 5.92
CA LEU A 238 4.93 8.89 4.72
C LEU A 238 5.47 9.93 3.73
N PHE A 239 5.60 9.55 2.46
CA PHE A 239 6.23 10.43 1.48
C PHE A 239 5.47 10.45 0.13
N GLN A 240 5.19 11.67 -0.33
CA GLN A 240 4.77 11.95 -1.69
C GLN A 240 6.02 12.08 -2.57
N GLY A 241 6.30 11.07 -3.39
CA GLY A 241 7.51 11.00 -4.21
C GLY A 241 7.40 11.66 -5.59
N VAL A 242 8.51 11.84 -6.30
CA VAL A 242 8.57 12.74 -7.49
C VAL A 242 8.27 12.10 -8.84
N ILE A 243 7.98 10.82 -8.83
CA ILE A 243 7.80 10.03 -10.05
C ILE A 243 6.49 9.25 -9.98
N ARG A 244 5.41 9.98 -9.67
CA ARG A 244 4.04 9.47 -9.51
C ARG A 244 3.97 8.34 -8.47
N CYS A 245 4.53 8.59 -7.29
CA CYS A 245 4.63 7.57 -6.25
C CYS A 245 4.22 8.04 -4.86
N LEU A 246 3.81 7.05 -4.08
CA LEU A 246 3.51 7.16 -2.66
C LEU A 246 4.40 6.16 -1.91
N HIS A 247 4.77 6.53 -0.70
CA HIS A 247 5.74 5.82 0.11
C HIS A 247 5.22 5.74 1.54
N SER A 248 5.20 4.53 2.09
CA SER A 248 5.23 4.30 3.54
C SER A 248 6.56 3.65 3.81
N ASP A 249 7.53 4.43 4.26
CA ASP A 249 8.90 3.95 4.42
C ASP A 249 9.01 3.23 5.76
N PHE A 250 9.54 2.01 5.77
CA PHE A 250 9.63 1.23 7.02
C PHE A 250 10.89 1.58 7.80
N ARG A 251 10.81 1.46 9.12
CA ARG A 251 11.89 1.81 10.04
C ARG A 251 12.68 0.59 10.50
N LEU A 252 14.00 0.74 10.54
CA LEU A 252 14.97 -0.20 11.14
C LEU A 252 15.57 0.34 12.45
N GLY A 253 15.77 1.66 12.54
CA GLY A 253 16.26 2.34 13.75
C GLY A 253 17.73 2.10 14.11
N GLY A 254 18.53 1.52 13.20
CA GLY A 254 19.94 1.19 13.45
C GLY A 254 20.09 0.00 14.39
N LEU A 255 19.87 -1.20 13.86
CA LEU A 255 19.91 -2.46 14.61
C LEU A 255 21.24 -2.64 15.37
N LYS A 256 21.15 -2.98 16.66
CA LYS A 256 22.28 -3.36 17.51
C LYS A 256 22.91 -4.68 17.03
N PRO A 257 24.15 -4.99 17.45
CA PRO A 257 24.75 -6.30 17.20
C PRO A 257 23.83 -7.43 17.62
N LYS A 258 23.63 -8.42 16.74
CA LYS A 258 22.78 -9.60 16.93
C LYS A 258 21.28 -9.32 17.08
N GLU A 259 20.84 -8.09 16.91
CA GLU A 259 19.43 -7.74 16.99
C GLU A 259 18.66 -8.24 15.76
N LYS A 260 17.43 -8.71 16.02
CA LYS A 260 16.42 -9.01 15.01
C LYS A 260 15.25 -8.06 15.19
N LEU A 261 14.71 -7.58 14.07
CA LEU A 261 13.51 -6.76 14.02
C LEU A 261 12.53 -7.38 13.03
N ASN A 262 11.30 -7.59 13.49
CA ASN A 262 10.18 -7.97 12.64
C ASN A 262 9.45 -6.71 12.20
N ILE A 263 9.13 -6.65 10.91
CA ILE A 263 8.43 -5.52 10.30
C ILE A 263 7.24 -6.08 9.54
N ARG A 264 6.10 -5.43 9.66
CA ARG A 264 4.87 -5.79 8.96
C ARG A 264 4.49 -4.67 8.03
N GLY A 265 4.01 -5.00 6.85
CA GLY A 265 3.50 -4.04 5.90
C GLY A 265 2.32 -4.59 5.14
N LYS A 266 1.48 -3.69 4.66
CA LYS A 266 0.27 -4.00 3.90
C LYS A 266 0.13 -3.04 2.74
N ILE A 267 -0.35 -3.56 1.61
CA ILE A 267 -1.01 -2.78 0.58
C ILE A 267 -2.48 -3.24 0.55
N TYR A 268 -3.39 -2.29 0.57
CA TYR A 268 -4.83 -2.48 0.42
C TYR A 268 -5.26 -1.97 -0.95
N ILE A 269 -6.10 -2.74 -1.65
CA ILE A 269 -6.71 -2.39 -2.92
C ILE A 269 -8.21 -2.70 -2.82
N VAL A 270 -8.94 -1.80 -2.17
CA VAL A 270 -10.35 -2.02 -1.78
C VAL A 270 -11.29 -1.22 -2.66
N LYS A 271 -12.59 -1.54 -2.62
CA LYS A 271 -13.64 -0.63 -3.10
C LYS A 271 -13.51 0.71 -2.39
N ASN A 272 -14.04 1.77 -2.99
CA ASN A 272 -14.08 3.10 -2.36
C ASN A 272 -15.00 3.14 -1.13
N ASP A 273 -14.49 2.58 -0.03
CA ASP A 273 -15.09 2.47 1.29
C ASP A 273 -13.97 2.71 2.32
N GLU A 274 -13.90 3.93 2.81
CA GLU A 274 -12.90 4.35 3.79
C GLU A 274 -13.06 3.62 5.12
N ASN A 275 -14.30 3.35 5.54
CA ASN A 275 -14.56 2.64 6.80
C ASN A 275 -14.03 1.21 6.74
N LEU A 276 -14.25 0.52 5.62
CA LEU A 276 -13.67 -0.81 5.41
C LEU A 276 -12.14 -0.78 5.43
N LEU A 277 -11.52 0.21 4.78
CA LEU A 277 -10.07 0.40 4.82
C LEU A 277 -9.56 0.58 6.26
N LEU A 278 -10.16 1.50 7.01
CA LEU A 278 -9.76 1.82 8.38
C LEU A 278 -9.96 0.63 9.32
N ASN A 279 -11.05 -0.11 9.20
CA ASN A 279 -11.30 -1.31 10.00
C ASN A 279 -10.23 -2.39 9.76
N ARG A 280 -9.86 -2.63 8.49
CA ARG A 280 -8.77 -3.58 8.15
C ARG A 280 -7.43 -3.10 8.70
N TYR A 281 -7.12 -1.84 8.48
CA TYR A 281 -5.89 -1.23 8.98
C TYR A 281 -5.75 -1.34 10.50
N GLN A 282 -6.78 -1.03 11.27
CA GLN A 282 -6.76 -1.12 12.73
C GLN A 282 -6.57 -2.55 13.22
N LYS A 283 -7.14 -3.53 12.51
CA LYS A 283 -6.95 -4.95 12.81
C LYS A 283 -5.51 -5.41 12.55
N ASP A 284 -4.91 -4.93 11.46
CA ASP A 284 -3.56 -5.34 11.05
C ASP A 284 -2.45 -4.64 11.84
N PHE A 285 -2.70 -3.39 12.30
CA PHE A 285 -1.74 -2.54 13.01
C PHE A 285 -2.28 -2.00 14.35
N PRO A 286 -2.66 -2.87 15.30
CA PRO A 286 -3.31 -2.45 16.53
C PRO A 286 -2.44 -1.57 17.44
N SER A 287 -1.11 -1.62 17.32
CA SER A 287 -0.17 -0.79 18.08
C SER A 287 -0.08 0.65 17.59
N HIS A 288 -0.41 0.93 16.33
CA HIS A 288 -0.44 2.30 15.83
C HIS A 288 -1.44 3.17 16.59
N ASN A 289 -2.62 2.66 16.95
CA ASN A 289 -3.58 3.40 17.79
C ASN A 289 -2.94 3.89 19.10
N LYS A 290 -2.14 3.05 19.76
CA LYS A 290 -1.44 3.43 21.01
C LYS A 290 -0.32 4.45 20.76
N LEU A 291 0.42 4.30 19.66
CA LEU A 291 1.51 5.21 19.30
C LEU A 291 1.00 6.63 19.01
N HIS A 292 -0.16 6.75 18.38
CA HIS A 292 -0.75 8.05 18.04
C HIS A 292 -1.59 8.66 19.17
N LEU A 293 -2.15 7.87 20.09
CA LEU A 293 -2.88 8.38 21.27
C LEU A 293 -1.98 9.06 22.29
N LYS A 294 -0.75 8.56 22.53
CA LYS A 294 0.18 9.15 23.52
C LYS A 294 0.53 10.62 23.26
N LYS A 295 0.43 11.07 22.01
CA LYS A 295 0.78 12.44 21.63
C LYS A 295 -0.28 13.47 22.03
N ASN A 296 -1.55 13.07 22.18
CA ASN A 296 -2.64 13.98 22.55
C ASN A 296 -2.71 14.26 24.07
N THR A 297 -1.88 13.61 24.87
CA THR A 297 -1.84 13.79 26.34
C THR A 297 -0.58 14.51 26.82
N GLU A 298 0.37 14.79 25.93
CA GLU A 298 1.66 15.47 26.24
C GLU A 298 1.79 16.84 25.53
N SER A 299 0.71 17.35 24.93
CA SER A 299 0.56 18.71 24.41
C SER A 299 -0.36 19.54 25.29
#